data_AF-A0A519FV71-F1
#
_entry.id   AF-A0A519FV71-F1
#
_cell.length_a   1.000
_cell.length_b   1.000
_cell.length_c   1.000
_cell.angle_alpha   90.00
_cell.angle_beta   90.00
_cell.angle_gamma   90.00
#
_symmetry.space_group_name_H-M   'P 1'
#
loop_
_entity.id
_entity.type
_entity.pdbx_description
1 polymer ?
#
loop_
_entity_poly.entity_id
_entity_poly.type
_entity_poly.pdbx_seq_one_letter_code
_entity_poly.pdbx_strand_id
1 'polypeptide(L)' 'MQFGIFTVSDITQDPTTGHTPSEAERIRATVEIARHAEAVGLDVFALGEHHNPPFWSSSPTTTLAYIAAQTC' A
#
# COMPACT_ATOMS: atom_id res chain seq x y z
N MET A 1 -2.35 -7.64 -21.92
CA MET A 1 -1.71 -6.49 -21.25
C MET A 1 -2.24 -6.47 -19.83
N GLN A 2 -1.40 -6.25 -18.82
CA GLN A 2 -1.81 -6.18 -17.41
C GLN A 2 -1.51 -4.79 -16.86
N PHE A 3 -2.41 -4.24 -16.04
CA PHE A 3 -2.28 -2.95 -15.38
C PHE A 3 -2.47 -3.09 -13.87
N GLY A 4 -1.74 -2.30 -13.09
CA GLY A 4 -1.77 -2.44 -11.65
C GLY A 4 -1.18 -1.25 -10.90
N ILE A 5 -1.23 -1.33 -9.58
CA ILE A 5 -0.69 -0.32 -8.66
C ILE A 5 0.57 -0.86 -8.01
N PHE A 6 1.60 -0.01 -7.91
CA PHE A 6 2.79 -0.26 -7.12
C PHE A 6 2.98 0.88 -6.12
N THR A 7 3.29 0.53 -4.87
CA THR A 7 3.69 1.49 -3.84
C THR A 7 5.03 1.09 -3.22
N VAL A 8 5.86 2.10 -2.92
CA VAL A 8 7.12 1.95 -2.19
C VAL A 8 6.95 2.01 -0.68
N SER A 9 5.72 2.14 -0.17
CA SER A 9 5.39 2.24 1.26
C SER A 9 5.88 3.52 1.97
N ASP A 10 6.03 4.61 1.22
CA ASP A 10 6.47 5.89 1.77
C ASP A 10 5.42 6.54 2.67
N ILE A 11 5.90 7.17 3.74
CA ILE A 11 5.12 8.09 4.57
C ILE A 11 5.43 9.51 4.12
N THR A 12 4.61 9.99 3.19
CA THR A 12 4.75 11.35 2.64
C THR A 12 3.69 12.28 3.22
N GLN A 13 4.13 13.48 3.61
CA GLN A 13 3.26 14.57 4.03
C GLN A 13 2.38 15.01 2.87
N ASP A 14 1.07 15.13 3.12
CA ASP A 14 0.14 15.67 2.13
C ASP A 14 0.47 17.15 1.87
N PRO A 15 0.81 17.55 0.63
CA PRO A 15 1.20 18.92 0.31
C PRO A 15 0.03 19.91 0.35
N THR A 16 -1.22 19.42 0.36
CA THR A 16 -2.44 20.26 0.36
C THR A 16 -2.95 20.55 1.77
N THR A 17 -2.76 19.61 2.71
CA THR A 17 -3.23 19.73 4.10
C THR A 17 -2.08 19.92 5.09
N GLY A 18 -0.85 19.60 4.70
CA GLY A 18 0.31 19.56 5.59
C GLY A 18 0.29 18.39 6.57
N HIS A 19 -0.68 17.48 6.49
CA HIS A 19 -0.78 16.33 7.39
C HIS A 19 0.17 15.21 6.96
N THR A 20 1.00 14.74 7.88
CA THR A 20 1.81 13.52 7.70
C THR A 20 1.11 12.35 8.37
N PRO A 21 0.69 11.32 7.62
CA PRO A 21 0.02 10.17 8.20
C PRO A 21 0.97 9.33 9.04
N SER A 22 0.43 8.67 10.06
CA SER A 22 1.14 7.63 10.81
C SER A 22 1.32 6.35 9.97
N GLU A 23 2.25 5.49 10.39
CA GLU A 23 2.43 4.15 9.82
C GLU A 23 1.12 3.35 9.82
N ALA A 24 0.37 3.38 10.92
CA ALA A 24 -0.89 2.66 11.04
C ALA A 24 -1.95 3.18 10.07
N GLU A 25 -2.01 4.49 9.83
CA GLU A 25 -2.90 5.08 8.82
C GLU A 25 -2.47 4.66 7.42
N ARG A 26 -1.17 4.63 7.11
CA ARG A 26 -0.69 4.18 5.80
C ARG A 26 -0.91 2.70 5.55
N ILE A 27 -0.66 1.82 6.52
CA ILE A 27 -0.92 0.39 6.38
C ILE A 27 -2.41 0.15 6.10
N ARG A 28 -3.32 0.79 6.86
CA ARG A 28 -4.78 0.67 6.61
C ARG A 28 -5.16 1.22 5.24
N ALA A 29 -4.62 2.38 4.86
CA ALA A 29 -4.87 2.95 3.54
C ALA A 29 -4.38 2.03 2.40
N THR A 30 -3.21 1.40 2.55
CA THR A 30 -2.68 0.44 1.56
C THR A 30 -3.61 -0.75 1.37
N VAL A 31 -4.17 -1.30 2.45
CA VAL A 31 -5.18 -2.37 2.35
C VAL A 31 -6.44 -1.88 1.62
N GLU A 32 -6.94 -0.69 1.96
CA GLU A 32 -8.12 -0.13 1.27
C GLU A 32 -7.86 0.14 -0.22
N ILE A 33 -6.67 0.63 -0.58
CA ILE A 33 -6.28 0.81 -1.99
C ILE A 33 -6.23 -0.55 -2.69
N ALA A 34 -5.69 -1.59 -2.06
CA ALA A 34 -5.63 -2.93 -2.66
C ALA A 34 -7.04 -3.51 -2.90
N ARG A 35 -7.95 -3.38 -1.93
CA ARG A 35 -9.36 -3.76 -2.08
C ARG A 35 -10.04 -2.99 -3.21
N HIS A 36 -9.74 -1.69 -3.34
CA HIS A 36 -10.30 -0.88 -4.42
C HIS A 36 -9.71 -1.25 -5.78
N ALA A 37 -8.41 -1.53 -5.85
CA ALA A 37 -7.73 -1.98 -7.07
C ALA A 37 -8.40 -3.23 -7.65
N GLU A 38 -8.73 -4.20 -6.80
CA GLU A 38 -9.51 -5.37 -7.21
C GLU A 38 -10.93 -5.00 -7.62
N ALA A 39 -11.65 -4.20 -6.82
CA ALA A 39 -13.03 -3.82 -7.11
C ALA A 39 -13.19 -3.11 -8.47
N VAL A 40 -12.15 -2.45 -8.97
CA VAL A 40 -12.15 -1.79 -10.28
C VAL A 40 -11.48 -2.62 -11.39
N GLY A 41 -11.06 -3.85 -11.08
CA GLY A 41 -10.56 -4.83 -12.06
C GLY A 41 -9.11 -4.62 -12.50
N LEU A 42 -8.23 -4.09 -11.63
CA LEU A 42 -6.79 -4.08 -11.90
C LEU A 42 -6.19 -5.47 -11.72
N ASP A 43 -5.17 -5.78 -12.53
CA ASP A 43 -4.55 -7.11 -12.60
C ASP A 43 -3.49 -7.36 -11.51
N VAL A 44 -2.87 -6.30 -10.98
CA VAL A 44 -1.72 -6.40 -10.08
C VAL A 44 -1.77 -5.36 -8.95
N PHE A 45 -1.43 -5.78 -7.74
CA PHE A 45 -1.08 -4.91 -6.63
C PHE A 45 0.29 -5.30 -6.07
N ALA A 46 1.23 -4.35 -6.02
CA ALA A 46 2.61 -4.59 -5.61
C ALA A 46 3.05 -3.65 -4.47
N LEU A 47 3.81 -4.20 -3.53
CA LEU A 47 4.34 -3.51 -2.35
C LEU A 47 5.85 -3.68 -2.28
N GLY A 48 6.59 -2.58 -2.22
CA GLY A 48 8.05 -2.58 -2.09
C GLY A 48 8.54 -2.92 -0.68
N GLU A 49 9.79 -3.36 -0.58
CA GLU A 49 10.51 -3.60 0.67
C GLU A 49 11.56 -2.51 0.89
N HIS A 50 11.58 -1.93 2.10
CA HIS A 50 12.57 -0.96 2.54
C HIS A 50 12.91 -1.16 4.01
N HIS A 51 14.16 -0.83 4.38
CA HIS A 51 14.69 -0.94 5.74
C HIS A 51 15.23 0.40 6.24
N ASN A 52 14.58 1.50 5.86
CA ASN A 52 14.97 2.85 6.22
C ASN A 52 13.76 3.78 6.24
N PRO A 53 13.77 4.84 7.07
CA PRO A 53 12.78 5.90 6.96
C PRO A 53 12.81 6.57 5.57
N PRO A 54 11.68 7.08 5.07
CA PRO A 54 10.35 7.14 5.71
C PRO A 54 9.42 5.98 5.28
N PHE A 55 9.96 4.79 5.01
CA PHE A 55 9.17 3.66 4.49
C PHE A 55 8.74 2.70 5.59
N TRP A 56 7.50 2.19 5.55
CA TRP A 56 6.96 1.32 6.60
C TRP A 56 7.04 -0.18 6.29
N SER A 57 7.15 -0.58 5.02
CA SER A 57 7.12 -2.00 4.62
C SER A 57 8.52 -2.62 4.63
N SER A 58 8.88 -3.28 5.74
CA SER A 58 10.10 -4.11 5.85
C SER A 58 9.85 -5.60 5.56
N SER A 59 8.59 -6.02 5.50
CA SER A 59 8.19 -7.38 5.17
C SER A 59 6.93 -7.34 4.29
N PRO A 60 7.08 -7.09 2.98
CA PRO A 60 5.93 -6.95 2.08
C PRO A 60 5.13 -8.25 1.99
N THR A 61 5.76 -9.41 2.08
CA THR A 61 5.08 -10.71 2.00
C THR A 61 4.05 -10.90 3.11
N THR A 62 4.31 -10.44 4.33
CA THR A 62 3.34 -10.48 5.44
C THR A 62 2.12 -9.60 5.13
N THR A 63 2.34 -8.38 4.65
CA THR A 63 1.23 -7.47 4.34
C THR A 63 0.44 -7.91 3.11
N LEU A 64 1.14 -8.43 2.09
CA LEU A 64 0.51 -8.99 0.89
C LEU A 64 -0.32 -10.25 1.21
N ALA A 65 0.13 -11.09 2.15
CA ALA A 65 -0.66 -12.23 2.62
C ALA A 65 -1.98 -11.78 3.29
N TYR A 66 -1.94 -10.69 4.06
CA TYR A 66 -3.14 -10.09 4.63
C TYR A 66 -4.06 -9.51 3.54
N ILE A 67 -3.51 -8.78 2.57
CA ILE A 67 -4.25 -8.23 1.42
C ILE A 67 -4.93 -9.37 0.64
N ALA A 68 -4.22 -10.46 0.35
CA ALA A 68 -4.76 -11.61 -0.36
C ALA A 68 -5.96 -12.26 0.36
N ALA A 69 -6.08 -12.12 1.67
CA ALA A 69 -7.25 -12.59 2.43
C ALA A 69 -8.45 -11.62 2.37
N GLN A 70 -8.26 -10.42 1.85
CA GLN A 70 -9.27 -9.36 1.72
C GLN A 70 -9.73 -9.14 0.28
N THR A 71 -9.10 -9.83 -0.67
CA THR A 71 -9.30 -9.68 -2.11
C THR A 71 -9.56 -11.07 -2.75
N CYS A 72 -10.62 -11.22 -3.53
CA CYS A 72 -11.13 -12.51 -4.06
C CYS A 72 -11.11 -12.59 -5.60
#